data_AF-A0A7V9P5I4-F1
#
_entry.id   AF-A0A7V9P5I4-F1
#
_cell.length_a   1.000
_cell.length_b   1.000
_cell.length_c   1.000
_cell.angle_alpha   90.00
_cell.angle_beta   90.00
_cell.angle_gamma   90.00
#
_symmetry.space_group_name_H-M   'P 1'
#
loop_
_entity.id
_entity.type
_entity.pdbx_description
1 polymer ?
#
loop_
_entity_poly.entity_id
_entity_poly.type
_entity_poly.pdbx_seq_one_letter_code
_entity_poly.pdbx_strand_id
1 'polypeptide(L)'
;PLLGAAGALVLATATITRSVVVALVASLLVLVVLLPRRLRVALVVVGALAISLGAVVLVQAAGLGLRSSNVGVQVPRAVADPGFVADDGGSTMIGGVVVAGDAAEGTRSREVGLFEGLDIPALENLVPGRRYTVSFAVKPLGPELTTGIAGNNAGTGWGMARWTVRPASNWQRVYVHLTATAPTERLIVAPDSGPARVRFDVLMVTPSREAALPPSVDPGGTNSDVPDGPTRPRSPIASAALDTFDPNARAGHYANMHWRLDFWAYLLRETAKNPVLGVGFGRPAAFEWKGITYDARTDPSREFDFTPPHNSFVNVLYRMGGLGLLALGALLAVAVWRGLRLAFQVRASERAWLAALVSLLAFIVLIACFNVALEGPYMSMFFWTALALLLVLPGLHPKANDRPSLLPRRGSFASAVRRLGRG
;
A
#
# COMPACT_ATOMS: atom_id res chain seq x y z
N PRO A 1 23.52 -5.04 -8.09
CA PRO A 1 22.10 -5.21 -8.52
C PRO A 1 21.22 -5.86 -7.43
N LEU A 2 21.58 -7.04 -6.90
CA LEU A 2 20.84 -7.75 -5.84
C LEU A 2 20.83 -7.02 -4.48
N LEU A 3 21.92 -6.33 -4.12
CA LEU A 3 21.99 -5.47 -2.92
C LEU A 3 21.10 -4.21 -3.01
N GLY A 4 20.80 -3.75 -4.23
CA GLY A 4 19.94 -2.58 -4.47
C GLY A 4 18.45 -2.90 -4.37
N ALA A 5 18.04 -4.06 -4.90
CA ALA A 5 16.66 -4.55 -4.80
C ALA A 5 16.31 -4.99 -3.36
N ALA A 6 17.25 -5.60 -2.64
CA ALA A 6 17.09 -5.87 -1.20
C ALA A 6 17.01 -4.57 -0.38
N GLY A 7 17.77 -3.53 -0.74
CA GLY A 7 17.71 -2.21 -0.10
C GLY A 7 16.37 -1.48 -0.33
N ALA A 8 15.80 -1.58 -1.53
CA ALA A 8 14.51 -0.97 -1.87
C ALA A 8 13.33 -1.66 -1.16
N LEU A 9 13.32 -2.99 -1.10
CA LEU A 9 12.32 -3.76 -0.35
C LEU A 9 12.44 -3.53 1.17
N VAL A 10 13.66 -3.37 1.70
CA VAL A 10 13.91 -2.97 3.09
C VAL A 10 13.44 -1.53 3.36
N LEU A 11 13.54 -0.60 2.40
CA LEU A 11 13.04 0.78 2.51
C LEU A 11 11.51 0.90 2.39
N ALA A 12 10.89 0.10 1.53
CA ALA A 12 9.44 0.00 1.34
C ALA A 12 8.76 -0.63 2.56
N THR A 13 9.34 -1.73 3.07
CA THR A 13 8.97 -2.31 4.36
C THR A 13 9.23 -1.25 5.44
N ALA A 14 10.40 -0.62 5.48
CA ALA A 14 10.72 0.40 6.47
C ALA A 14 9.78 1.62 6.48
N THR A 15 8.96 1.96 5.48
CA THR A 15 8.06 3.14 5.57
C THR A 15 6.69 2.80 6.17
N ILE A 16 6.03 1.73 5.74
CA ILE A 16 4.81 1.20 6.38
C ILE A 16 5.16 0.60 7.75
N THR A 17 6.27 -0.15 7.81
CA THR A 17 6.86 -0.61 9.05
C THR A 17 7.37 0.56 9.90
N ARG A 18 7.76 1.74 9.38
CA ARG A 18 8.07 2.91 10.24
C ARG A 18 6.84 3.49 10.89
N SER A 19 5.72 3.67 10.21
CA SER A 19 4.51 4.16 10.89
C SER A 19 4.03 3.14 11.95
N VAL A 20 4.10 1.84 11.64
CA VAL A 20 3.75 0.78 12.60
C VAL A 20 4.78 0.70 13.73
N VAL A 21 6.08 0.75 13.45
CA VAL A 21 7.16 0.71 14.45
C VAL A 21 7.16 1.96 15.31
N VAL A 22 6.96 3.15 14.75
CA VAL A 22 6.81 4.39 15.54
C VAL A 22 5.55 4.31 16.40
N ALA A 23 4.46 3.73 15.89
CA ALA A 23 3.23 3.54 16.68
C ALA A 23 3.47 2.57 17.84
N LEU A 24 4.21 1.48 17.58
CA LEU A 24 4.58 0.47 18.56
C LEU A 24 5.60 1.01 19.57
N VAL A 25 6.57 1.82 19.15
CA VAL A 25 7.54 2.50 20.03
C VAL A 25 6.84 3.54 20.89
N ALA A 26 5.95 4.36 20.33
CA ALA A 26 5.16 5.31 21.10
C ALA A 26 4.25 4.59 22.12
N SER A 27 3.60 3.50 21.70
CA SER A 27 2.82 2.62 22.58
C SER A 27 3.69 2.01 23.68
N LEU A 28 4.90 1.58 23.35
CA LEU A 28 5.86 1.04 24.31
C LEU A 28 6.33 2.11 25.31
N LEU A 29 6.59 3.33 24.85
CA LEU A 29 6.95 4.46 25.73
C LEU A 29 5.81 4.78 26.70
N VAL A 30 4.57 4.79 26.21
CA VAL A 30 3.36 4.93 27.07
C VAL A 30 3.29 3.80 28.09
N LEU A 31 3.52 2.55 27.69
CA LEU A 31 3.57 1.40 28.59
C LEU A 31 4.68 1.54 29.66
N VAL A 32 5.87 2.00 29.28
CA VAL A 32 7.02 2.21 30.19
C VAL A 32 6.70 3.29 31.21
N VAL A 33 6.12 4.42 30.79
CA VAL A 33 5.70 5.51 31.68
C VAL A 33 4.61 5.04 32.66
N LEU A 34 3.67 4.22 32.20
CA LEU A 34 2.54 3.75 33.00
C LEU A 34 2.86 2.57 33.92
N LEU A 35 3.95 1.84 33.69
CA LEU A 35 4.32 0.63 34.45
C LEU A 35 5.73 0.73 35.06
N PRO A 36 6.00 1.68 35.99
CA PRO A 36 7.34 2.02 36.45
C PRO A 36 8.09 0.93 37.24
N ARG A 37 7.48 -0.24 37.50
CA ARG A 37 8.09 -1.32 38.30
C ARG A 37 8.18 -2.68 37.61
N ARG A 38 8.03 -2.75 36.28
CA ARG A 38 8.16 -4.03 35.55
C ARG A 38 8.97 -3.91 34.27
N LEU A 39 10.28 -3.64 34.44
CA LEU A 39 11.28 -3.75 33.37
C LEU A 39 11.17 -5.08 32.60
N ARG A 40 10.82 -6.17 33.31
CA ARG A 40 10.57 -7.50 32.71
C ARG A 40 9.41 -7.50 31.71
N VAL A 41 8.35 -6.73 31.94
CA VAL A 41 7.21 -6.65 31.00
C VAL A 41 7.59 -5.82 29.78
N ALA A 42 8.31 -4.71 29.95
CA ALA A 42 8.86 -3.95 28.83
C ALA A 42 9.82 -4.80 27.98
N LEU A 43 10.71 -5.58 28.60
CA LEU A 43 11.61 -6.50 27.91
C LEU A 43 10.87 -7.61 27.15
N VAL A 44 9.79 -8.17 27.73
CA VAL A 44 8.96 -9.17 27.04
C VAL A 44 8.23 -8.54 25.85
N VAL A 45 7.70 -7.32 25.97
CA VAL A 45 7.03 -6.63 24.86
C VAL A 45 8.02 -6.26 23.76
N VAL A 46 9.20 -5.74 24.11
CA VAL A 46 10.29 -5.47 23.15
C VAL A 46 10.75 -6.75 22.46
N GLY A 47 10.92 -7.84 23.22
CA GLY A 47 11.28 -9.14 22.68
C GLY A 47 10.22 -9.70 21.72
N ALA A 48 8.94 -9.65 22.09
CA ALA A 48 7.84 -10.06 21.24
C ALA A 48 7.76 -9.22 19.96
N LEU A 49 8.04 -7.92 20.06
CA LEU A 49 8.10 -7.03 18.90
C LEU A 49 9.26 -7.39 17.97
N ALA A 50 10.45 -7.61 18.53
CA ALA A 50 11.63 -8.01 17.78
C ALA A 50 11.43 -9.37 17.09
N ILE A 51 10.77 -10.33 17.76
CA ILE A 51 10.40 -11.62 17.18
C ILE A 51 9.38 -11.45 16.06
N SER A 52 8.34 -10.64 16.24
CA SER A 52 7.32 -10.40 15.22
C SER A 52 7.92 -9.74 13.97
N LEU A 53 8.75 -8.71 14.16
CA LEU A 53 9.47 -8.06 13.06
C LEU A 53 10.47 -9.01 12.39
N GLY A 54 11.21 -9.79 13.19
CA GLY A 54 12.14 -10.80 12.70
C GLY A 54 11.45 -11.91 11.91
N ALA A 55 10.26 -12.35 12.32
CA ALA A 55 9.46 -13.34 11.61
C ALA A 55 8.96 -12.81 10.26
N VAL A 56 8.55 -11.54 10.18
CA VAL A 56 8.18 -10.92 8.90
C VAL A 56 9.37 -10.88 7.95
N VAL A 57 10.54 -10.46 8.44
CA VAL A 57 11.79 -10.43 7.64
C VAL A 57 12.19 -11.84 7.21
N LEU A 58 12.08 -12.84 8.09
CA LEU A 58 12.43 -14.23 7.80
C LEU A 58 11.48 -14.84 6.76
N VAL A 59 10.17 -14.60 6.88
CA VAL A 59 9.15 -15.04 5.91
C VAL A 59 9.39 -14.41 4.53
N GLN A 60 9.75 -13.12 4.49
CA GLN A 60 10.13 -12.45 3.24
C GLN A 60 11.43 -13.01 2.65
N ALA A 61 12.47 -13.17 3.47
CA ALA A 61 13.78 -13.69 3.04
C ALA A 61 13.71 -15.15 2.57
N ALA A 62 12.82 -15.95 3.17
CA ALA A 62 12.59 -17.34 2.79
C ALA A 62 11.65 -17.49 1.58
N GLY A 63 11.10 -16.39 1.03
CA GLY A 63 10.12 -16.46 -0.06
C GLY A 63 8.78 -17.11 0.37
N LEU A 64 8.53 -17.21 1.68
CA LEU A 64 7.34 -17.83 2.29
C LEU A 64 6.18 -16.83 2.48
N GLY A 65 6.26 -15.64 1.88
CA GLY A 65 5.21 -14.64 1.94
C GLY A 65 3.86 -15.29 1.69
N LEU A 66 2.96 -15.20 2.69
CA LEU A 66 1.60 -15.73 2.61
C LEU A 66 1.03 -15.28 1.27
N ARG A 67 0.86 -16.23 0.35
CA ARG A 67 0.07 -16.03 -0.86
C ARG A 67 -1.25 -15.47 -0.38
N SER A 68 -1.49 -14.19 -0.60
CA SER A 68 -2.78 -13.58 -0.35
C SER A 68 -3.77 -14.42 -1.12
N SER A 69 -4.54 -15.23 -0.39
CA SER A 69 -5.71 -15.91 -0.90
C SER A 69 -6.73 -14.82 -1.20
N ASN A 70 -6.55 -14.16 -2.33
CA ASN A 70 -7.61 -13.44 -3.01
C ASN A 70 -8.73 -14.47 -3.19
N VAL A 71 -9.90 -14.15 -2.67
CA VAL A 71 -11.14 -14.90 -2.90
C VAL A 71 -11.22 -15.22 -4.39
N GLY A 72 -11.20 -16.50 -4.70
CA GLY A 72 -10.76 -17.04 -5.99
C GLY A 72 -11.66 -16.65 -7.14
N VAL A 73 -11.28 -15.62 -7.88
CA VAL A 73 -11.41 -15.68 -9.33
C VAL A 73 -10.28 -16.60 -9.77
N GLN A 74 -10.61 -17.83 -10.19
CA GLN A 74 -9.63 -18.70 -10.85
C GLN A 74 -9.24 -18.03 -12.17
N VAL A 75 -8.20 -17.21 -12.13
CA VAL A 75 -7.49 -16.78 -13.32
C VAL A 75 -6.89 -18.05 -13.93
N PRO A 76 -7.24 -18.44 -15.15
CA PRO A 76 -6.65 -19.61 -15.79
C PRO A 76 -5.13 -19.48 -15.80
N ARG A 77 -4.42 -20.60 -15.72
CA ARG A 77 -2.96 -20.57 -15.74
C ARG A 77 -2.45 -20.20 -17.12
N ALA A 78 -1.52 -19.25 -17.18
CA ALA A 78 -0.77 -18.92 -18.39
C ALA A 78 0.48 -19.80 -18.48
N VAL A 79 0.59 -20.62 -19.53
CA VAL A 79 1.67 -21.60 -19.71
C VAL A 79 2.42 -21.33 -21.00
N ALA A 80 3.75 -21.16 -20.93
CA ALA A 80 4.59 -20.76 -22.07
C ALA A 80 5.04 -21.90 -23.00
N ASP A 81 4.88 -23.17 -22.61
CA ASP A 81 5.31 -24.35 -23.37
C ASP A 81 4.11 -25.30 -23.60
N PRO A 82 3.75 -25.66 -24.85
CA PRO A 82 4.46 -25.40 -26.12
C PRO A 82 4.33 -23.96 -26.67
N GLY A 83 3.57 -23.11 -25.99
CA GLY A 83 3.37 -21.71 -26.34
C GLY A 83 2.21 -21.15 -25.55
N PHE A 84 2.35 -19.93 -25.04
CA PHE A 84 1.23 -19.18 -24.51
C PHE A 84 0.57 -18.39 -25.65
N VAL A 85 -0.75 -18.44 -25.73
CA VAL A 85 -1.57 -17.60 -26.61
C VAL A 85 -2.71 -17.06 -25.75
N ALA A 86 -2.78 -15.74 -25.59
CA ALA A 86 -3.96 -15.12 -25.06
C ALA A 86 -5.08 -15.21 -26.11
N ASP A 87 -6.20 -15.83 -25.75
CA ASP A 87 -7.40 -15.89 -26.59
C ASP A 87 -8.23 -14.59 -26.49
N ASP A 88 -9.12 -14.39 -27.46
CA ASP A 88 -10.00 -13.24 -27.67
C ASP A 88 -10.98 -13.01 -26.50
N GLY A 89 -10.46 -12.53 -25.38
CA GLY A 89 -11.20 -12.33 -24.14
C GLY A 89 -10.73 -13.20 -22.97
N GLY A 90 -9.59 -13.86 -23.11
CA GLY A 90 -8.96 -14.66 -22.07
C GLY A 90 -8.89 -13.95 -20.72
N SER A 91 -9.29 -14.66 -19.67
CA SER A 91 -9.26 -14.22 -18.28
C SER A 91 -7.88 -14.26 -17.65
N THR A 92 -6.85 -14.73 -18.38
CA THR A 92 -5.47 -14.85 -17.92
C THR A 92 -4.75 -13.51 -17.80
N MET A 93 -5.19 -12.49 -18.56
CA MET A 93 -4.63 -11.15 -18.55
C MET A 93 -5.44 -10.23 -17.65
N ILE A 94 -4.74 -9.48 -16.80
CA ILE A 94 -5.29 -8.43 -15.95
C ILE A 94 -5.03 -7.08 -16.63
N GLY A 95 -6.04 -6.21 -16.63
CA GLY A 95 -5.95 -4.87 -17.20
C GLY A 95 -6.61 -4.73 -18.57
N GLY A 96 -6.83 -3.48 -18.96
CA GLY A 96 -7.49 -3.08 -20.20
C GLY A 96 -8.99 -3.37 -20.29
N VAL A 97 -9.67 -2.62 -21.14
CA VAL A 97 -11.09 -2.81 -21.47
C VAL A 97 -11.19 -3.74 -22.67
N VAL A 98 -12.05 -4.76 -22.61
CA VAL A 98 -12.33 -5.64 -23.76
C VAL A 98 -13.14 -4.86 -24.79
N VAL A 99 -12.68 -4.84 -26.03
CA VAL A 99 -13.37 -4.21 -27.16
C VAL A 99 -13.78 -5.27 -28.17
N ALA A 100 -15.06 -5.29 -28.54
CA ALA A 100 -15.59 -6.21 -29.55
C ALA A 100 -15.56 -5.58 -30.95
N GLY A 101 -15.28 -6.38 -31.98
CA GLY A 101 -15.41 -6.01 -33.40
C GLY A 101 -14.21 -5.25 -34.00
N ASP A 102 -13.18 -4.95 -33.22
CA ASP A 102 -11.91 -4.40 -33.72
C ASP A 102 -10.75 -5.16 -33.08
N ALA A 103 -10.37 -6.26 -33.73
CA ALA A 103 -9.30 -7.16 -33.32
C ALA A 103 -8.32 -7.35 -34.48
N ALA A 104 -7.07 -7.66 -34.16
CA ALA A 104 -6.08 -8.05 -35.17
C ALA A 104 -6.38 -9.45 -35.68
N GLU A 105 -6.79 -10.35 -34.79
CA GLU A 105 -7.30 -11.69 -35.12
C GLU A 105 -8.62 -11.94 -34.35
N GLY A 106 -9.54 -12.67 -34.97
CA GLY A 106 -10.82 -13.02 -34.36
C GLY A 106 -11.75 -11.84 -34.05
N THR A 107 -12.32 -11.74 -32.83
CA THR A 107 -13.47 -10.85 -32.55
C THR A 107 -13.28 -9.83 -31.42
N ARG A 108 -12.24 -9.95 -30.60
CA ARG A 108 -12.04 -9.07 -29.44
C ARG A 108 -10.58 -8.65 -29.29
N SER A 109 -10.37 -7.40 -28.85
CA SER A 109 -9.06 -6.88 -28.44
C SER A 109 -9.12 -6.29 -27.03
N ARG A 110 -7.96 -5.86 -26.51
CA ARG A 110 -7.85 -5.16 -25.23
C ARG A 110 -7.37 -3.73 -25.46
N GLU A 111 -8.14 -2.75 -25.01
CA GLU A 111 -7.76 -1.35 -25.03
C GLU A 111 -7.18 -0.94 -23.69
N VAL A 112 -6.01 -0.31 -23.70
CA VAL A 112 -5.34 0.23 -22.51
C VAL A 112 -5.05 1.72 -22.73
N GLY A 113 -5.06 2.48 -21.64
CA GLY A 113 -4.50 3.83 -21.60
C GLY A 113 -2.98 3.81 -21.69
N LEU A 114 -2.39 4.98 -21.94
CA LEU A 114 -0.96 5.16 -21.73
C LEU A 114 -0.61 4.78 -20.29
N PHE A 115 0.49 4.04 -20.11
CA PHE A 115 0.98 3.56 -18.81
C PHE A 115 0.14 2.48 -18.13
N GLU A 116 -1.04 2.18 -18.66
CA GLU A 116 -1.79 0.98 -18.31
C GLU A 116 -1.19 -0.20 -19.09
N GLY A 117 -1.17 -1.38 -18.49
CA GLY A 117 -0.59 -2.56 -19.10
C GLY A 117 -1.53 -3.75 -19.07
N LEU A 118 -1.30 -4.68 -20.00
CA LEU A 118 -1.80 -6.04 -19.87
C LEU A 118 -0.80 -6.84 -19.04
N ASP A 119 -1.26 -7.33 -17.90
CA ASP A 119 -0.44 -8.02 -16.91
C ASP A 119 -0.80 -9.51 -16.86
N ILE A 120 0.22 -10.35 -16.98
CA ILE A 120 0.19 -11.78 -16.71
C ILE A 120 1.07 -11.99 -15.47
N PRO A 121 0.46 -12.08 -14.27
CA PRO A 121 1.21 -12.12 -13.01
C PRO A 121 2.16 -13.30 -12.88
N ALA A 122 1.82 -14.43 -13.52
CA ALA A 122 2.59 -15.66 -13.48
C ALA A 122 2.47 -16.42 -14.81
N LEU A 123 3.49 -16.27 -15.66
CA LEU A 123 3.70 -17.10 -16.84
C LEU A 123 4.56 -18.30 -16.46
N GLU A 124 3.95 -19.48 -16.43
CA GLU A 124 4.57 -20.73 -15.96
C GLU A 124 5.26 -21.52 -17.09
N ASN A 125 6.04 -22.54 -16.71
CA ASN A 125 6.81 -23.44 -17.59
C ASN A 125 7.83 -22.73 -18.48
N LEU A 126 8.47 -21.70 -17.95
CA LEU A 126 9.66 -21.11 -18.56
C LEU A 126 10.90 -21.95 -18.24
N VAL A 127 11.89 -21.96 -19.14
CA VAL A 127 13.18 -22.62 -18.91
C VAL A 127 14.22 -21.52 -18.63
N PRO A 128 14.78 -21.43 -17.41
CA PRO A 128 15.83 -20.46 -17.10
C PRO A 128 17.00 -20.54 -18.09
N GLY A 129 17.46 -19.38 -18.57
CA GLY A 129 18.49 -19.25 -19.60
C GLY A 129 17.97 -19.38 -21.04
N ARG A 130 16.73 -19.83 -21.26
CA ARG A 130 16.13 -19.93 -22.59
C ARG A 130 15.54 -18.60 -23.03
N ARG A 131 15.76 -18.26 -24.31
CA ARG A 131 15.16 -17.09 -24.96
C ARG A 131 13.75 -17.39 -25.46
N TYR A 132 12.85 -16.45 -25.22
CA TYR A 132 11.46 -16.47 -25.64
C TYR A 132 11.17 -15.25 -26.52
N THR A 133 10.33 -15.45 -27.52
CA THR A 133 9.75 -14.38 -28.34
C THR A 133 8.37 -14.06 -27.79
N VAL A 134 8.21 -12.85 -27.28
CA VAL A 134 6.91 -12.25 -26.95
C VAL A 134 6.44 -11.50 -28.19
N SER A 135 5.36 -11.95 -28.79
CA SER A 135 4.75 -11.29 -29.95
C SER A 135 3.35 -10.81 -29.65
N PHE A 136 2.97 -9.66 -30.18
CA PHE A 136 1.61 -9.12 -30.05
C PHE A 136 1.30 -8.20 -31.22
N ALA A 137 0.02 -8.03 -31.51
CA ALA A 137 -0.47 -6.98 -32.37
C ALA A 137 -0.81 -5.74 -31.54
N VAL A 138 -0.47 -4.57 -32.06
CA VAL A 138 -0.76 -3.28 -31.43
C VAL A 138 -1.40 -2.34 -32.45
N LYS A 139 -2.44 -1.61 -32.04
CA LYS A 139 -3.11 -0.60 -32.85
C LYS A 139 -3.22 0.69 -32.05
N PRO A 140 -2.36 1.69 -32.33
CA PRO A 140 -2.53 3.04 -31.81
C PRO A 140 -3.90 3.60 -32.25
N LEU A 141 -4.65 4.24 -31.34
CA LEU A 141 -5.93 4.89 -31.70
C LEU A 141 -5.76 6.33 -32.19
N GLY A 142 -4.53 6.71 -32.57
CA GLY A 142 -4.16 7.97 -33.20
C GLY A 142 -2.87 7.81 -34.01
N PRO A 143 -2.62 8.68 -35.00
CA PRO A 143 -1.46 8.57 -35.92
C PRO A 143 -0.18 9.12 -35.28
N GLU A 144 0.15 8.66 -34.07
CA GLU A 144 1.33 9.09 -33.31
C GLU A 144 2.35 7.96 -33.20
N LEU A 145 3.64 8.31 -33.16
CA LEU A 145 4.69 7.35 -32.85
C LEU A 145 4.38 6.74 -31.48
N THR A 146 4.21 5.42 -31.45
CA THR A 146 3.82 4.72 -30.21
C THR A 146 4.98 3.84 -29.76
N THR A 147 5.40 4.02 -28.52
CA THR A 147 6.42 3.19 -27.89
C THR A 147 5.85 2.52 -26.66
N GLY A 148 6.51 1.46 -26.21
CA GLY A 148 6.17 0.83 -24.95
C GLY A 148 7.21 -0.17 -24.49
N ILE A 149 6.81 -0.97 -23.51
CA ILE A 149 7.63 -2.00 -22.86
C ILE A 149 6.95 -3.36 -22.94
N ALA A 150 7.76 -4.41 -22.97
CA ALA A 150 7.35 -5.79 -22.76
C ALA A 150 8.33 -6.48 -21.80
N GLY A 151 7.82 -7.21 -20.82
CA GLY A 151 8.60 -7.93 -19.81
C GLY A 151 8.16 -7.59 -18.39
N ASN A 152 9.08 -7.57 -17.43
CA ASN A 152 8.80 -7.18 -16.05
C ASN A 152 9.22 -5.72 -15.82
N ASN A 153 8.24 -4.83 -15.60
CA ASN A 153 8.47 -3.40 -15.42
C ASN A 153 9.37 -3.05 -14.22
N ALA A 154 9.44 -3.94 -13.23
CA ALA A 154 10.31 -3.78 -12.06
C ALA A 154 11.79 -4.08 -12.36
N GLY A 155 12.12 -4.48 -13.60
CA GLY A 155 13.49 -4.79 -14.05
C GLY A 155 14.07 -6.09 -13.51
N THR A 156 13.27 -6.91 -12.81
CA THR A 156 13.67 -8.22 -12.29
C THR A 156 13.26 -9.35 -13.23
N GLY A 157 13.76 -10.56 -13.00
CA GLY A 157 13.40 -11.70 -13.85
C GLY A 157 14.08 -11.64 -15.22
N TRP A 158 13.34 -11.99 -16.27
CA TRP A 158 13.74 -11.82 -17.68
C TRP A 158 13.92 -10.36 -18.17
N GLY A 159 13.83 -9.40 -17.24
CA GLY A 159 14.04 -7.98 -17.50
C GLY A 159 12.89 -7.35 -18.29
N MET A 160 13.22 -6.28 -19.02
CA MET A 160 12.28 -5.49 -19.79
C MET A 160 12.94 -5.06 -21.09
N ALA A 161 12.19 -5.12 -22.19
CA ALA A 161 12.62 -4.62 -23.48
C ALA A 161 11.61 -3.61 -24.03
N ARG A 162 12.11 -2.66 -24.82
CA ARG A 162 11.31 -1.60 -25.44
C ARG A 162 10.85 -2.03 -26.82
N TRP A 163 9.68 -1.56 -27.22
CA TRP A 163 9.15 -1.71 -28.56
C TRP A 163 8.67 -0.36 -29.10
N THR A 164 8.64 -0.25 -30.42
CA THR A 164 8.20 0.95 -31.16
C THR A 164 7.41 0.53 -32.37
N VAL A 165 6.30 1.20 -32.63
CA VAL A 165 5.51 1.05 -33.87
C VAL A 165 5.35 2.38 -34.57
N ARG A 166 5.10 2.32 -35.88
CA ARG A 166 5.03 3.52 -36.72
C ARG A 166 3.77 4.33 -36.40
N PRO A 167 3.76 5.65 -36.67
CA PRO A 167 2.57 6.49 -36.53
C PRO A 167 1.48 6.06 -37.51
N ALA A 168 0.57 5.19 -37.07
CA ALA A 168 -0.51 4.67 -37.89
C ALA A 168 -1.65 4.14 -37.00
N SER A 169 -2.89 4.22 -37.50
CA SER A 169 -4.10 3.79 -36.80
C SER A 169 -4.56 2.38 -37.20
N ASN A 170 -3.66 1.55 -37.74
CA ASN A 170 -3.90 0.16 -38.10
C ASN A 170 -3.07 -0.79 -37.22
N TRP A 171 -3.47 -2.07 -37.23
CA TRP A 171 -2.75 -3.12 -36.50
C TRP A 171 -1.34 -3.32 -37.04
N GLN A 172 -0.36 -3.37 -36.13
CA GLN A 172 1.05 -3.59 -36.39
C GLN A 172 1.55 -4.73 -35.49
N ARG A 173 2.33 -5.67 -36.02
CA ARG A 173 2.94 -6.75 -35.22
C ARG A 173 4.24 -6.27 -34.56
N VAL A 174 4.41 -6.64 -33.31
CA VAL A 174 5.60 -6.39 -32.50
C VAL A 174 6.18 -7.72 -32.03
N TYR A 175 7.51 -7.81 -32.01
CA TYR A 175 8.26 -8.95 -31.53
C TYR A 175 9.33 -8.47 -30.56
N VAL A 176 9.35 -9.03 -29.36
CA VAL A 176 10.32 -8.72 -28.31
C VAL A 176 10.95 -10.02 -27.82
N HIS A 177 12.27 -10.03 -27.68
CA HIS A 177 13.01 -11.19 -27.19
C HIS A 177 13.41 -11.00 -25.73
N LEU A 178 13.01 -11.94 -24.88
CA LEU A 178 13.31 -11.94 -23.44
C LEU A 178 13.94 -13.28 -23.05
N THR A 179 14.87 -13.28 -22.09
CA THR A 179 15.53 -14.50 -21.60
C THR A 179 15.03 -14.83 -20.21
N ALA A 180 14.34 -15.96 -20.05
CA ALA A 180 13.79 -16.36 -18.76
C ALA A 180 14.91 -16.55 -17.72
N THR A 181 14.69 -16.10 -16.49
CA THR A 181 15.63 -16.31 -15.38
C THR A 181 15.08 -17.26 -14.32
N ALA A 182 13.76 -17.45 -14.31
CA ALA A 182 13.02 -18.34 -13.43
C ALA A 182 12.02 -19.19 -14.24
N PRO A 183 11.54 -20.31 -13.68
CA PRO A 183 10.50 -21.14 -14.30
C PRO A 183 9.11 -20.49 -14.32
N THR A 184 8.95 -19.38 -13.60
CA THR A 184 7.75 -18.55 -13.60
C THR A 184 8.17 -17.09 -13.58
N GLU A 185 7.65 -16.29 -14.51
CA GLU A 185 7.98 -14.87 -14.65
C GLU A 185 6.69 -14.05 -14.84
N ARG A 186 6.71 -12.76 -14.49
CA ARG A 186 5.63 -11.83 -14.79
C ARG A 186 5.84 -11.22 -16.18
N LEU A 187 4.78 -11.13 -16.98
CA LEU A 187 4.77 -10.43 -18.26
C LEU A 187 3.82 -9.23 -18.21
N ILE A 188 4.34 -8.04 -18.48
CA ILE A 188 3.56 -6.84 -18.75
C ILE A 188 3.85 -6.40 -20.17
N VAL A 189 2.79 -6.02 -20.91
CA VAL A 189 2.90 -5.26 -22.16
C VAL A 189 2.14 -3.95 -21.97
N ALA A 190 2.83 -2.82 -22.11
CA ALA A 190 2.26 -1.50 -21.84
C ALA A 190 2.81 -0.45 -22.81
N PRO A 191 1.96 0.44 -23.38
CA PRO A 191 2.43 1.62 -24.09
C PRO A 191 2.94 2.67 -23.09
N ASP A 192 4.06 3.32 -23.42
CA ASP A 192 4.65 4.40 -22.61
C ASP A 192 4.76 5.73 -23.37
N SER A 193 4.44 5.76 -24.66
CA SER A 193 4.19 6.99 -25.41
C SER A 193 3.30 6.71 -26.62
N GLY A 194 2.68 7.76 -27.18
CA GLY A 194 1.75 7.69 -28.30
C GLY A 194 0.37 8.23 -27.94
N PRO A 195 -0.70 7.78 -28.62
CA PRO A 195 -2.06 8.29 -28.37
C PRO A 195 -2.58 7.85 -27.00
N ALA A 196 -3.58 8.56 -26.48
CA ALA A 196 -4.14 8.30 -25.14
C ALA A 196 -4.65 6.87 -24.91
N ARG A 197 -5.01 6.16 -25.99
CA ARG A 197 -5.49 4.78 -25.98
C ARG A 197 -4.79 3.97 -27.06
N VAL A 198 -4.42 2.74 -26.72
CA VAL A 198 -3.79 1.77 -27.62
C VAL A 198 -4.49 0.43 -27.44
N ARG A 199 -4.74 -0.28 -28.55
CA ARG A 199 -5.28 -1.64 -28.52
C ARG A 199 -4.19 -2.66 -28.69
N PHE A 200 -4.31 -3.76 -27.95
CA PHE A 200 -3.44 -4.93 -28.00
C PHE A 200 -4.27 -6.16 -28.31
N ASP A 201 -3.67 -7.07 -29.06
CA ASP A 201 -4.27 -8.34 -29.43
C ASP A 201 -3.19 -9.39 -29.74
N VAL A 202 -3.58 -10.66 -29.83
CA VAL A 202 -2.71 -11.79 -30.24
C VAL A 202 -1.41 -11.86 -29.44
N LEU A 203 -1.49 -11.68 -28.11
CA LEU A 203 -0.33 -11.78 -27.24
C LEU A 203 0.09 -13.25 -27.13
N MET A 204 1.28 -13.55 -27.62
CA MET A 204 1.86 -14.88 -27.61
C MET A 204 3.25 -14.87 -26.98
N VAL A 205 3.58 -15.94 -26.27
CA VAL A 205 4.94 -16.20 -25.80
C VAL A 205 5.36 -17.57 -26.28
N THR A 206 6.39 -17.60 -27.12
CA THR A 206 6.89 -18.84 -27.71
C THR A 206 8.39 -18.97 -27.49
N PRO A 207 8.95 -20.18 -27.31
CA PRO A 207 10.39 -20.36 -27.32
C PRO A 207 10.97 -19.83 -28.63
N SER A 208 12.01 -18.99 -28.55
CA SER A 208 12.66 -18.49 -29.77
C SER A 208 13.27 -19.67 -30.53
N ARG A 209 12.97 -19.78 -31.82
CA ARG A 209 13.67 -20.69 -32.75
C ARG A 209 15.06 -20.14 -33.07
N GLU A 210 15.85 -19.82 -32.05
CA GLU A 210 17.28 -19.73 -32.27
C GLU A 210 17.73 -21.19 -32.41
N ALA A 211 18.05 -21.60 -33.66
CA ALA A 211 18.85 -22.78 -33.87
C ALA A 211 20.04 -22.67 -32.92
N ALA A 212 20.34 -23.74 -32.17
CA ALA A 212 21.46 -23.77 -31.24
C ALA A 212 22.73 -23.33 -31.99
N LEU A 213 23.05 -22.04 -31.94
CA LEU A 213 24.31 -21.55 -32.42
C LEU A 213 25.33 -22.11 -31.43
N PRO A 214 26.37 -22.83 -31.90
CA PRO A 214 27.44 -23.27 -31.01
C PRO A 214 27.99 -22.04 -30.29
N PRO A 215 28.50 -22.20 -29.05
CA PRO A 215 28.96 -21.08 -28.23
C PRO A 215 29.90 -20.19 -29.06
N SER A 216 29.45 -18.98 -29.37
CA SER A 216 30.20 -18.04 -30.18
C SER A 216 31.43 -17.61 -29.40
N VAL A 217 32.59 -17.95 -29.95
CA VAL A 217 33.88 -17.33 -29.63
C VAL A 217 33.72 -15.83 -29.75
N ASP A 218 34.12 -15.14 -28.70
CA ASP A 218 34.16 -13.68 -28.55
C ASP A 218 34.97 -13.03 -29.68
N PRO A 219 34.40 -12.12 -30.50
CA PRO A 219 35.18 -11.18 -31.26
C PRO A 219 35.05 -9.81 -30.62
N GLY A 220 36.13 -9.38 -29.95
CA GLY A 220 36.37 -7.97 -29.71
C GLY A 220 36.18 -7.19 -31.01
N GLY A 221 35.23 -6.27 -31.00
CA GLY A 221 34.82 -5.52 -32.18
C GLY A 221 34.06 -4.27 -31.76
N THR A 222 34.82 -3.23 -31.49
CA THR A 222 34.35 -1.84 -31.34
C THR A 222 33.58 -1.41 -32.58
N ASN A 223 32.34 -0.95 -32.41
CA ASN A 223 31.74 0.21 -33.09
C ASN A 223 30.24 0.28 -32.79
N SER A 224 29.80 1.34 -32.13
CA SER A 224 29.05 2.43 -32.80
C SER A 224 28.59 3.46 -31.78
N ASP A 225 29.30 4.59 -31.80
CA ASP A 225 28.80 5.89 -31.39
C ASP A 225 27.46 6.17 -32.08
N VAL A 226 26.38 6.17 -31.30
CA VAL A 226 25.12 6.82 -31.67
C VAL A 226 25.11 8.13 -30.89
N PRO A 227 25.02 9.31 -31.55
CA PRO A 227 24.96 10.58 -30.84
C PRO A 227 23.70 10.62 -29.98
N ASP A 228 23.84 10.95 -28.71
CA ASP A 228 22.74 11.27 -27.80
C ASP A 228 21.94 12.44 -28.38
N GLY A 229 20.88 12.13 -29.12
CA GLY A 229 19.88 13.10 -29.53
C GLY A 229 19.19 13.69 -28.30
N PRO A 230 18.73 14.95 -28.36
CA PRO A 230 18.19 15.64 -27.20
C PRO A 230 17.02 14.86 -26.62
N THR A 231 17.20 14.40 -25.38
CA THR A 231 16.19 13.72 -24.58
C THR A 231 14.95 14.61 -24.52
N ARG A 232 13.94 14.32 -25.35
CA ARG A 232 12.66 15.03 -25.26
C ARG A 232 12.05 14.73 -23.90
N PRO A 233 11.60 15.77 -23.16
CA PRO A 233 11.07 15.60 -21.83
C PRO A 233 9.85 14.66 -21.90
N ARG A 234 9.88 13.62 -21.07
CA ARG A 234 8.74 12.73 -20.83
C ARG A 234 7.50 13.58 -20.50
N SER A 235 6.33 13.15 -20.92
CA SER A 235 5.07 13.75 -20.44
C SER A 235 5.04 13.68 -18.91
N PRO A 236 4.81 14.78 -18.17
CA PRO A 236 4.78 14.78 -16.71
C PRO A 236 3.76 13.81 -16.11
N ILE A 237 2.72 13.48 -16.89
CA ILE A 237 1.58 12.61 -16.57
C ILE A 237 1.99 11.11 -16.56
N ALA A 238 2.95 10.76 -17.41
CA ALA A 238 3.48 9.42 -17.60
C ALA A 238 4.36 8.93 -16.46
N SER A 239 5.36 9.77 -16.16
CA SER A 239 6.29 9.62 -15.05
C SER A 239 5.62 9.92 -13.70
N ALA A 240 4.31 10.16 -13.68
CA ALA A 240 3.55 10.32 -12.46
C ALA A 240 2.94 9.03 -12.00
N ALA A 241 2.13 8.46 -12.88
CA ALA A 241 1.35 7.28 -12.57
C ALA A 241 2.26 6.05 -12.42
N LEU A 242 3.25 5.87 -13.30
CA LEU A 242 4.19 4.75 -13.23
C LEU A 242 5.13 4.82 -12.03
N ASP A 243 5.60 6.02 -11.69
CA ASP A 243 6.42 6.23 -10.52
C ASP A 243 5.63 6.11 -9.22
N THR A 244 4.31 5.92 -9.22
CA THR A 244 3.51 5.83 -7.96
C THR A 244 3.40 4.40 -7.43
N PHE A 245 3.63 3.38 -8.28
CA PHE A 245 3.33 1.98 -7.95
C PHE A 245 4.44 0.97 -8.30
N ASP A 246 5.59 1.40 -8.81
CA ASP A 246 6.77 0.54 -9.02
C ASP A 246 7.68 0.51 -7.76
N PRO A 247 7.77 -0.61 -7.03
CA PRO A 247 8.62 -0.71 -5.83
C PRO A 247 10.13 -0.72 -6.13
N ASN A 248 10.55 -0.88 -7.40
CA ASN A 248 11.94 -0.87 -7.83
C ASN A 248 12.35 0.42 -8.55
N ALA A 249 11.40 1.26 -8.96
CA ALA A 249 11.71 2.61 -9.38
C ALA A 249 12.26 3.38 -8.18
N ARG A 250 13.45 3.98 -8.32
CA ARG A 250 13.91 5.03 -7.40
C ARG A 250 12.93 6.21 -7.29
N ALA A 251 11.85 6.23 -8.08
CA ALA A 251 10.78 7.21 -8.04
C ALA A 251 9.43 6.64 -7.52
N GLY A 252 9.24 5.32 -7.45
CA GLY A 252 8.07 4.58 -6.94
C GLY A 252 7.44 5.06 -5.63
N HIS A 253 8.23 4.85 -4.58
CA HIS A 253 7.87 5.24 -3.23
C HIS A 253 7.90 6.75 -3.03
N TYR A 254 8.75 7.44 -3.80
CA TYR A 254 8.82 8.90 -3.76
C TYR A 254 7.57 9.51 -4.39
N ALA A 255 7.02 8.97 -5.47
CA ALA A 255 5.86 9.57 -6.09
C ALA A 255 4.59 9.34 -5.26
N ASN A 256 4.43 8.19 -4.59
CA ASN A 256 3.34 8.05 -3.61
C ASN A 256 3.50 9.04 -2.44
N MET A 257 4.71 9.20 -1.92
CA MET A 257 4.99 10.17 -0.85
C MET A 257 4.77 11.62 -1.30
N HIS A 258 5.26 11.99 -2.48
CA HIS A 258 5.08 13.32 -3.07
C HIS A 258 3.61 13.57 -3.39
N TRP A 259 2.90 12.60 -3.96
CA TRP A 259 1.46 12.68 -4.18
C TRP A 259 0.73 12.95 -2.86
N ARG A 260 1.05 12.21 -1.77
CA ARG A 260 0.46 12.47 -0.44
C ARG A 260 0.78 13.86 0.06
N LEU A 261 2.05 14.28 0.01
CA LEU A 261 2.47 15.60 0.49
C LEU A 261 1.83 16.73 -0.32
N ASP A 262 1.75 16.60 -1.64
CA ASP A 262 1.11 17.56 -2.54
C ASP A 262 -0.40 17.62 -2.29
N PHE A 263 -1.05 16.46 -2.10
CA PHE A 263 -2.46 16.40 -1.78
C PHE A 263 -2.73 17.02 -0.40
N TRP A 264 -1.92 16.72 0.61
CA TRP A 264 -2.04 17.33 1.94
C TRP A 264 -1.83 18.85 1.87
N ALA A 265 -0.82 19.30 1.14
CA ALA A 265 -0.56 20.72 0.95
C ALA A 265 -1.71 21.40 0.22
N TYR A 266 -2.30 20.75 -0.78
CA TYR A 266 -3.51 21.21 -1.45
C TYR A 266 -4.67 21.35 -0.47
N LEU A 267 -4.98 20.32 0.32
CA LEU A 267 -6.07 20.37 1.31
C LEU A 267 -5.86 21.45 2.38
N LEU A 268 -4.62 21.64 2.85
CA LEU A 268 -4.28 22.69 3.81
C LEU A 268 -4.48 24.09 3.21
N ARG A 269 -4.09 24.31 1.93
CA ARG A 269 -4.35 25.57 1.22
C ARG A 269 -5.84 25.82 1.03
N GLU A 270 -6.61 24.80 0.68
CA GLU A 270 -8.07 24.93 0.56
C GLU A 270 -8.72 25.21 1.92
N THR A 271 -8.24 24.57 2.99
CA THR A 271 -8.71 24.82 4.36
C THR A 271 -8.45 26.27 4.78
N ALA A 272 -7.31 26.84 4.39
CA ALA A 272 -6.97 28.23 4.72
C ALA A 272 -8.00 29.24 4.19
N LYS A 273 -8.79 28.88 3.16
CA LYS A 273 -9.89 29.71 2.66
C LYS A 273 -11.10 29.72 3.60
N ASN A 274 -11.31 28.66 4.38
CA ASN A 274 -12.40 28.51 5.36
C ASN A 274 -11.87 27.85 6.64
N PRO A 275 -10.98 28.53 7.40
CA PRO A 275 -10.15 27.86 8.41
C PRO A 275 -10.93 27.37 9.62
N VAL A 276 -12.09 27.96 9.92
CA VAL A 276 -12.89 27.59 11.10
C VAL A 276 -13.80 26.40 10.81
N LEU A 277 -14.53 26.43 9.69
CA LEU A 277 -15.59 25.46 9.36
C LEU A 277 -15.17 24.42 8.31
N GLY A 278 -14.07 24.63 7.60
CA GLY A 278 -13.65 23.78 6.50
C GLY A 278 -14.58 23.91 5.29
N VAL A 279 -14.58 22.89 4.44
CA VAL A 279 -15.35 22.88 3.18
C VAL A 279 -16.64 22.02 3.23
N GLY A 280 -16.87 21.28 4.30
CA GLY A 280 -17.98 20.33 4.44
C GLY A 280 -17.77 18.96 3.78
N PHE A 281 -18.65 18.00 4.08
CA PHE A 281 -18.53 16.59 3.64
C PHE A 281 -19.04 16.31 2.22
N GLY A 282 -19.74 17.23 1.58
CA GLY A 282 -20.32 17.05 0.24
C GLY A 282 -19.42 17.49 -0.92
N ARG A 283 -18.44 18.36 -0.67
CA ARG A 283 -17.63 18.97 -1.74
C ARG A 283 -16.46 18.06 -2.15
N PRO A 284 -16.24 17.72 -3.42
CA PRO A 284 -15.04 16.98 -3.81
C PRO A 284 -13.77 17.78 -3.49
N ALA A 285 -12.68 17.10 -3.11
CA ALA A 285 -11.38 17.76 -3.05
C ALA A 285 -10.90 18.13 -4.46
N ALA A 286 -11.22 17.33 -5.48
CA ALA A 286 -10.85 17.61 -6.87
C ALA A 286 -9.36 17.97 -7.04
N PHE A 287 -8.48 17.24 -6.33
CA PHE A 287 -7.05 17.46 -6.38
C PHE A 287 -6.50 16.96 -7.70
N GLU A 288 -5.91 17.86 -8.49
CA GLU A 288 -5.26 17.49 -9.73
C GLU A 288 -3.78 17.21 -9.49
N TRP A 289 -3.33 16.02 -9.84
CA TRP A 289 -1.93 15.66 -9.82
C TRP A 289 -1.55 15.02 -11.13
N LYS A 290 -0.67 15.71 -11.85
CA LYS A 290 -0.10 15.23 -13.12
C LYS A 290 -1.22 14.79 -14.08
N GLY A 291 -2.23 15.65 -14.27
CA GLY A 291 -3.34 15.46 -15.22
C GLY A 291 -4.45 14.50 -14.77
N ILE A 292 -4.35 13.93 -13.57
CA ILE A 292 -5.38 13.05 -12.98
C ILE A 292 -6.05 13.81 -11.83
N THR A 293 -7.39 13.84 -11.84
CA THR A 293 -8.18 14.42 -10.74
C THR A 293 -8.57 13.35 -9.72
N TYR A 294 -8.23 13.58 -8.46
CA TYR A 294 -8.51 12.71 -7.31
C TYR A 294 -9.65 13.29 -6.46
N ASP A 295 -10.47 12.40 -5.87
CA ASP A 295 -11.67 12.76 -5.08
C ASP A 295 -12.58 13.76 -5.83
N ALA A 296 -12.85 13.52 -7.12
CA ALA A 296 -13.72 14.40 -7.92
C ALA A 296 -15.21 14.09 -7.72
N ARG A 297 -15.55 12.86 -7.29
CA ARG A 297 -16.90 12.38 -6.96
C ARG A 297 -17.90 12.58 -8.09
N THR A 298 -17.44 12.35 -9.31
CA THR A 298 -18.22 12.53 -10.54
C THR A 298 -18.65 11.21 -11.18
N ASP A 299 -17.88 10.14 -10.98
CA ASP A 299 -18.04 8.87 -11.67
C ASP A 299 -17.53 7.70 -10.78
N PRO A 300 -18.43 6.91 -10.17
CA PRO A 300 -18.08 5.78 -9.32
C PRO A 300 -17.34 4.65 -10.04
N SER A 301 -17.30 4.65 -11.37
CA SER A 301 -16.52 3.66 -12.14
C SER A 301 -15.03 4.00 -12.21
N ARG A 302 -14.63 5.23 -11.87
CA ARG A 302 -13.23 5.66 -11.88
C ARG A 302 -12.59 5.43 -10.51
N GLU A 303 -11.59 4.56 -10.46
CA GLU A 303 -10.89 4.17 -9.23
C GLU A 303 -10.33 5.37 -8.44
N PHE A 304 -9.81 6.39 -9.14
CA PHE A 304 -9.22 7.58 -8.52
C PHE A 304 -10.25 8.60 -7.99
N ASP A 305 -11.51 8.45 -8.39
CA ASP A 305 -12.57 9.42 -8.10
C ASP A 305 -13.01 9.43 -6.62
N PHE A 306 -12.61 8.40 -5.86
CA PHE A 306 -12.88 8.26 -4.42
C PHE A 306 -11.61 8.07 -3.59
N THR A 307 -10.42 8.33 -4.17
CA THR A 307 -9.15 8.14 -3.46
C THR A 307 -8.95 9.26 -2.43
N PRO A 308 -8.97 8.95 -1.12
CA PRO A 308 -8.82 9.95 -0.06
C PRO A 308 -7.35 10.35 0.15
N PRO A 309 -7.05 11.43 0.89
CA PRO A 309 -5.68 11.92 1.09
C PRO A 309 -4.77 10.99 1.92
N HIS A 310 -5.26 9.89 2.48
CA HIS A 310 -4.50 9.02 3.40
C HIS A 310 -3.90 9.77 4.61
N ASN A 311 -4.66 10.70 5.20
CA ASN A 311 -4.38 11.30 6.50
C ASN A 311 -5.70 11.79 7.09
N SER A 312 -6.21 11.06 8.10
CA SER A 312 -7.53 11.31 8.66
C SER A 312 -7.62 12.68 9.32
N PHE A 313 -6.55 13.18 9.94
CA PHE A 313 -6.56 14.49 10.60
C PHE A 313 -6.53 15.66 9.61
N VAL A 314 -5.75 15.55 8.53
CA VAL A 314 -5.79 16.52 7.43
C VAL A 314 -7.17 16.52 6.78
N ASN A 315 -7.79 15.35 6.61
CA ASN A 315 -9.14 15.26 6.09
C ASN A 315 -10.17 15.88 7.05
N VAL A 316 -10.11 15.60 8.35
CA VAL A 316 -10.98 16.28 9.36
C VAL A 316 -10.80 17.79 9.32
N LEU A 317 -9.56 18.26 9.28
CA LEU A 317 -9.25 19.70 9.18
C LEU A 317 -9.81 20.32 7.89
N TYR A 318 -9.67 19.63 6.76
CA TYR A 318 -10.22 20.08 5.48
C TYR A 318 -11.75 20.13 5.49
N ARG A 319 -12.40 19.08 5.99
CA ARG A 319 -13.85 18.92 5.95
C ARG A 319 -14.58 19.75 7.00
N MET A 320 -14.01 19.87 8.19
CA MET A 320 -14.67 20.47 9.37
C MET A 320 -13.94 21.70 9.92
N GLY A 321 -12.81 22.09 9.31
CA GLY A 321 -12.00 23.20 9.75
C GLY A 321 -11.31 22.96 11.09
N GLY A 322 -10.75 24.03 11.61
CA GLY A 322 -10.15 24.07 12.94
C GLY A 322 -11.15 23.73 14.04
N LEU A 323 -12.44 24.06 13.89
CA LEU A 323 -13.46 23.72 14.89
C LEU A 323 -13.60 22.20 15.05
N GLY A 324 -13.70 21.46 13.94
CA GLY A 324 -13.78 20.01 13.98
C GLY A 324 -12.50 19.37 14.52
N LEU A 325 -11.33 19.85 14.07
CA LEU A 325 -10.05 19.33 14.55
C LEU A 325 -9.86 19.60 16.05
N LEU A 326 -10.22 20.78 16.55
CA LEU A 326 -10.15 21.14 17.97
C LEU A 326 -11.11 20.29 18.81
N ALA A 327 -12.34 20.05 18.34
CA ALA A 327 -13.29 19.18 19.04
C ALA A 327 -12.76 17.74 19.15
N LEU A 328 -12.22 17.17 18.07
CA LEU A 328 -11.61 15.85 18.07
C LEU A 328 -10.36 15.80 18.98
N GLY A 329 -9.49 16.82 18.89
CA GLY A 329 -8.32 16.95 19.73
C GLY A 329 -8.66 17.06 21.21
N ALA A 330 -9.70 17.83 21.56
CA ALA A 330 -10.18 17.95 22.93
C ALA A 330 -10.73 16.62 23.47
N LEU A 331 -11.49 15.87 22.66
CA LEU A 331 -11.96 14.53 23.04
C LEU A 331 -10.80 13.57 23.31
N LEU A 332 -9.79 13.55 22.42
CA LEU A 332 -8.58 12.74 22.60
C LEU A 332 -7.82 13.15 23.87
N ALA A 333 -7.61 14.45 24.09
CA ALA A 333 -6.91 14.97 25.26
C ALA A 333 -7.62 14.60 26.56
N VAL A 334 -8.96 14.74 26.61
CA VAL A 334 -9.76 14.36 27.78
C VAL A 334 -9.69 12.85 28.02
N ALA A 335 -9.81 12.03 26.98
CA ALA A 335 -9.74 10.58 27.11
C ALA A 335 -8.37 10.12 27.65
N VAL A 336 -7.28 10.63 27.09
CA VAL A 336 -5.93 10.34 27.56
C VAL A 336 -5.75 10.82 29.00
N TRP A 337 -6.10 12.08 29.31
CA TRP A 337 -5.98 12.63 30.65
C TRP A 337 -6.74 11.83 31.71
N ARG A 338 -7.99 11.45 31.42
CA ARG A 338 -8.79 10.63 32.33
C ARG A 338 -8.23 9.21 32.47
N GLY A 339 -7.76 8.61 31.37
CA GLY A 339 -7.08 7.31 31.38
C GLY A 339 -5.80 7.33 32.23
N LEU A 340 -4.97 8.35 32.08
CA LEU A 340 -3.76 8.53 32.90
C LEU A 340 -4.12 8.71 34.38
N ARG A 341 -5.11 9.54 34.70
CA ARG A 341 -5.57 9.73 36.10
C ARG A 341 -6.06 8.43 36.72
N LEU A 342 -6.87 7.66 35.98
CA LEU A 342 -7.36 6.36 36.45
C LEU A 342 -6.21 5.37 36.65
N ALA A 343 -5.19 5.38 35.79
CA ALA A 343 -4.02 4.49 35.91
C ALA A 343 -3.29 4.62 37.26
N PHE A 344 -3.25 5.82 37.84
CA PHE A 344 -2.66 6.05 39.16
C PHE A 344 -3.55 5.61 40.34
N GLN A 345 -4.84 5.35 40.10
CA GLN A 345 -5.82 5.01 41.14
C GLN A 345 -6.14 3.51 41.20
N VAL A 346 -5.93 2.79 40.09
CA VAL A 346 -6.29 1.36 39.96
C VAL A 346 -5.17 0.42 40.40
N ARG A 347 -5.53 -0.85 40.61
CA ARG A 347 -4.59 -1.93 40.96
C ARG A 347 -3.63 -2.20 39.81
N ALA A 348 -2.50 -2.86 40.10
CA ALA A 348 -1.48 -3.15 39.08
C ALA A 348 -2.00 -3.98 37.88
N SER A 349 -2.92 -4.91 38.11
CA SER A 349 -3.55 -5.72 37.05
C SER A 349 -4.46 -4.89 36.14
N GLU A 350 -5.31 -4.05 36.73
CA GLU A 350 -6.21 -3.11 36.02
C GLU A 350 -5.40 -2.05 35.25
N ARG A 351 -4.27 -1.61 35.82
CA ARG A 351 -3.36 -0.66 35.18
C ARG A 351 -2.78 -1.18 33.87
N ALA A 352 -2.49 -2.49 33.79
CA ALA A 352 -1.97 -3.10 32.57
C ALA A 352 -3.01 -3.04 31.43
N TRP A 353 -4.27 -3.37 31.73
CA TRP A 353 -5.37 -3.26 30.76
C TRP A 353 -5.59 -1.82 30.30
N LEU A 354 -5.55 -0.87 31.24
CA LEU A 354 -5.68 0.55 30.91
C LEU A 354 -4.50 1.04 30.07
N ALA A 355 -3.28 0.62 30.36
CA ALA A 355 -2.12 0.94 29.56
C ALA A 355 -2.21 0.34 28.15
N ALA A 356 -2.71 -0.89 28.01
CA ALA A 356 -2.98 -1.51 26.71
C ALA A 356 -4.04 -0.72 25.92
N LEU A 357 -5.10 -0.26 26.57
CA LEU A 357 -6.16 0.54 25.95
C LEU A 357 -5.65 1.91 25.47
N VAL A 358 -4.87 2.62 26.29
CA VAL A 358 -4.23 3.89 25.89
C VAL A 358 -3.25 3.67 24.75
N SER A 359 -2.48 2.57 24.79
CA SER A 359 -1.56 2.19 23.71
C SER A 359 -2.28 1.89 22.40
N LEU A 360 -3.39 1.15 22.44
CA LEU A 360 -4.22 0.89 21.27
C LEU A 360 -4.74 2.20 20.67
N LEU A 361 -5.26 3.11 21.49
CA LEU A 361 -5.71 4.42 21.01
C LEU A 361 -4.55 5.21 20.37
N ALA A 362 -3.39 5.26 21.02
CA ALA A 362 -2.20 5.94 20.50
C ALA A 362 -1.72 5.33 19.18
N PHE A 363 -1.74 4.01 19.07
CA PHE A 363 -1.42 3.29 17.83
C PHE A 363 -2.34 3.70 16.69
N ILE A 364 -3.66 3.68 16.92
CA ILE A 364 -4.64 4.03 15.88
C ILE A 364 -4.54 5.51 15.50
N VAL A 365 -4.33 6.40 16.47
CA VAL A 365 -4.06 7.83 16.22
C VAL A 365 -2.85 8.00 15.31
N LEU A 366 -1.74 7.29 15.56
CA LEU A 366 -0.59 7.42 14.68
C LEU A 366 -0.86 6.89 13.27
N ILE A 367 -1.53 5.74 13.15
CA ILE A 367 -1.92 5.21 11.83
C ILE A 367 -2.84 6.20 11.10
N ALA A 368 -3.75 6.86 11.80
CA ALA A 368 -4.64 7.88 11.24
C ALA A 368 -3.88 9.10 10.68
N CYS A 369 -2.65 9.39 11.13
CA CYS A 369 -1.81 10.43 10.52
C CYS A 369 -1.31 10.08 9.12
N PHE A 370 -1.32 8.80 8.73
CA PHE A 370 -0.77 8.33 7.45
C PHE A 370 -1.75 7.45 6.67
N ASN A 371 -2.99 7.32 7.15
CA ASN A 371 -4.01 6.52 6.51
C ASN A 371 -5.42 7.02 6.81
N VAL A 372 -6.37 6.40 6.12
CA VAL A 372 -7.81 6.63 6.27
C VAL A 372 -8.34 5.66 7.31
N ALA A 373 -8.07 5.99 8.57
CA ALA A 373 -8.38 5.13 9.70
C ALA A 373 -9.70 5.51 10.38
N LEU A 374 -10.10 6.79 10.29
CA LEU A 374 -11.27 7.31 10.99
C LEU A 374 -12.54 7.32 10.13
N GLU A 375 -12.37 7.32 8.82
CA GLU A 375 -13.48 7.44 7.85
C GLU A 375 -14.08 6.08 7.47
N GLY A 376 -13.25 5.04 7.38
CA GLY A 376 -13.68 3.69 7.02
C GLY A 376 -14.21 2.90 8.22
N PRO A 377 -15.20 2.01 8.04
CA PRO A 377 -15.81 1.25 9.15
C PRO A 377 -14.81 0.30 9.85
N TYR A 378 -13.81 -0.20 9.12
CA TYR A 378 -12.91 -1.23 9.62
C TYR A 378 -11.98 -0.75 10.75
N MET A 379 -11.26 0.36 10.57
CA MET A 379 -10.36 0.89 11.60
C MET A 379 -11.08 1.82 12.59
N SER A 380 -12.12 2.52 12.15
CA SER A 380 -12.82 3.51 12.98
C SER A 380 -13.52 2.86 14.17
N MET A 381 -14.07 1.64 14.03
CA MET A 381 -14.72 0.96 15.15
C MET A 381 -13.78 0.75 16.34
N PHE A 382 -12.51 0.40 16.09
CA PHE A 382 -11.52 0.23 17.15
C PHE A 382 -11.16 1.57 17.80
N PHE A 383 -11.02 2.63 16.98
CA PHE A 383 -10.75 3.98 17.47
C PHE A 383 -11.85 4.47 18.40
N TRP A 384 -13.11 4.44 17.92
CA TRP A 384 -14.26 4.96 18.66
C TRP A 384 -14.54 4.12 19.91
N THR A 385 -14.35 2.80 19.86
CA THR A 385 -14.48 1.93 21.04
C THR A 385 -13.42 2.23 22.08
N ALA A 386 -12.14 2.34 21.69
CA ALA A 386 -11.06 2.65 22.62
C ALA A 386 -11.25 4.04 23.26
N LEU A 387 -11.65 5.03 22.45
CA LEU A 387 -11.95 6.38 22.92
C LEU A 387 -13.11 6.39 23.93
N ALA A 388 -14.22 5.72 23.62
CA ALA A 388 -15.39 5.65 24.49
C ALA A 388 -15.06 4.98 25.84
N LEU A 389 -14.32 3.87 25.81
CA LEU A 389 -13.89 3.19 27.03
C LEU A 389 -13.05 4.10 27.93
N LEU A 390 -12.10 4.85 27.38
CA LEU A 390 -11.26 5.79 28.15
C LEU A 390 -12.04 6.97 28.73
N LEU A 391 -13.13 7.39 28.07
CA LEU A 391 -14.00 8.46 28.57
C LEU A 391 -14.93 7.99 29.70
N VAL A 392 -15.40 6.74 29.65
CA VAL A 392 -16.42 6.18 30.54
C VAL A 392 -15.84 5.45 31.76
N LEU A 393 -14.81 4.62 31.58
CA LEU A 393 -14.22 3.79 32.66
C LEU A 393 -13.87 4.59 33.94
N PRO A 394 -13.30 5.81 33.86
CA PRO A 394 -12.98 6.61 35.05
C PRO A 394 -14.20 7.01 35.88
N GLY A 395 -15.39 7.09 35.27
CA GLY A 395 -16.65 7.36 35.99
C GLY A 395 -17.29 6.12 36.61
N LEU A 396 -16.97 4.92 36.09
CA LEU A 396 -17.48 3.66 36.63
C LEU A 396 -16.64 3.11 37.78
N HIS A 397 -15.37 3.54 37.89
CA HIS A 397 -14.50 3.06 38.94
C HIS A 397 -14.87 3.73 40.28
N PRO A 398 -15.26 2.98 41.33
CA PRO A 398 -15.57 3.55 42.63
C PRO A 398 -14.37 4.35 43.15
N LYS A 399 -14.62 5.53 43.71
CA LYS A 399 -13.54 6.28 44.37
C LYS A 399 -13.01 5.42 45.52
N ALA A 400 -11.70 5.45 45.74
CA ALA A 400 -11.06 4.63 46.78
C ALA A 400 -11.68 4.83 48.18
N ASN A 401 -12.25 6.02 48.43
CA ASN A 401 -12.91 6.37 49.68
C ASN A 401 -14.31 5.75 49.84
N ASP A 402 -14.93 5.30 48.75
CA ASP A 402 -16.29 4.73 48.76
C ASP A 402 -16.26 3.20 48.90
N ARG A 403 -15.09 2.56 48.95
CA ARG A 403 -15.00 1.13 49.23
C ARG A 403 -15.27 0.93 50.72
N PRO A 404 -16.41 0.32 51.12
CA PRO A 404 -16.63 -0.03 52.51
C PRO A 404 -15.43 -0.85 52.96
N SER A 405 -14.82 -0.49 54.09
CA SER A 405 -13.70 -1.24 54.64
C SER A 405 -14.19 -2.65 54.97
N LEU A 406 -14.02 -3.58 54.02
CA LEU A 406 -14.33 -5.00 54.20
C LEU A 406 -13.36 -5.67 55.19
N LEU A 407 -12.28 -4.97 55.54
CA LEU A 407 -11.52 -5.32 56.72
C LEU A 407 -12.31 -4.88 57.95
N PRO A 408 -12.77 -5.81 58.82
CA PRO A 408 -13.35 -5.43 60.09
C PRO A 408 -12.36 -4.52 60.79
N ARG A 409 -12.81 -3.32 61.17
CA ARG A 409 -12.01 -2.39 61.99
C ARG A 409 -11.37 -3.20 63.11
N ARG A 410 -10.03 -3.24 63.18
CA ARG A 410 -9.27 -4.03 64.17
C ARG A 410 -9.70 -3.79 65.64
N GLY A 411 -10.50 -2.76 65.91
CA GLY A 411 -11.15 -2.54 67.21
C GLY A 411 -12.37 -3.42 67.53
N SER A 412 -13.10 -3.98 66.54
CA SER A 412 -14.33 -4.75 66.86
C SER A 412 -14.04 -6.17 67.33
N PHE A 413 -12.93 -6.77 66.90
CA PHE A 413 -12.55 -8.12 67.31
C PHE A 413 -12.09 -8.15 68.78
N ALA A 414 -11.33 -7.13 69.23
CA ALA A 414 -10.93 -7.01 70.64
C ALA A 414 -12.13 -6.75 71.57
N SER A 415 -13.14 -5.99 71.12
CA SER A 415 -14.38 -5.80 71.88
C SER A 415 -15.30 -7.02 71.87
N ALA A 416 -15.32 -7.81 70.79
CA ALA A 416 -16.09 -9.05 70.71
C ALA A 416 -15.45 -10.15 71.59
N VAL A 417 -14.13 -10.29 71.56
CA VAL A 417 -13.39 -11.24 72.40
C VAL A 417 -13.48 -10.87 73.90
N ARG A 418 -13.49 -9.57 74.27
CA ARG A 418 -13.75 -9.16 75.67
C ARG A 418 -15.18 -9.41 76.15
N ARG A 419 -16.17 -9.46 75.25
CA ARG A 419 -17.56 -9.77 75.63
C ARG A 419 -17.79 -11.28 75.82
N LEU A 420 -17.02 -12.13 75.16
CA LEU A 420 -17.12 -13.58 75.29
C LEU A 420 -16.40 -14.14 76.53
N GLY A 421 -15.49 -13.38 77.16
CA GLY A 421 -14.75 -13.81 78.36
C GLY A 421 -15.34 -13.37 79.71
N ARG A 422 -16.60 -12.91 79.76
CA ARG A 422 -17.30 -12.47 81.00
C ARG A 422 -18.64 -13.20 81.23
N GLY A 423 -18.86 -14.32 80.55
CA GLY A 423 -20.02 -15.20 80.76
C GLY A 423 -19.68 -16.36 81.67
#